data_AF-A0AAE9D306-F1
#
_entry.id   AF-A0AAE9D306-F1
#
_cell.length_a   1.000
_cell.length_b   1.000
_cell.length_c   1.000
_cell.angle_alpha   90.00
_cell.angle_beta   90.00
_cell.angle_gamma   90.00
#
_symmetry.space_group_name_H-M   'P 1'
#
loop_
_entity.id
_entity.type
_entity.pdbx_description
1 polymer ?
#
loop_
_entity_poly.entity_id
_entity_poly.type
_entity_poly.pdbx_seq_one_letter_code
_entity_poly.pdbx_strand_id
1 'polypeptide(L)'
;MRLICLLFLLISLLESAPSTSECKYESFKAKTCLKFITADVEKIGPKEEFDAKKSKFQDFFTCLGEPKCEHSRMLLKIEKTYMDIMERFSEIHSCLGNRTYERHKHTCNYKEKLLNRKDPKFAECMIEKVGKDEKCSSADFEKFKESMKLMPGMFRMMSDYKEKRDEIEKMSDKKNDN
;
A
#
# COMPACT_ATOMS: atom_id res chain seq x y z
N MET A 1 44.55 20.84 12.73
CA MET A 1 43.11 21.14 12.74
C MET A 1 42.28 20.54 11.59
N ARG A 2 42.86 19.96 10.52
CA ARG A 2 42.07 19.32 9.44
C ARG A 2 41.70 17.85 9.70
N LEU A 3 42.43 17.12 10.55
CA LEU A 3 42.13 15.71 10.89
C LEU A 3 40.93 15.54 11.84
N ILE A 4 40.63 16.54 12.68
CA ILE A 4 39.57 16.45 13.69
C ILE A 4 38.17 16.58 13.05
N CYS A 5 38.03 17.36 11.97
CA CYS A 5 36.76 17.47 11.24
C CYS A 5 36.37 16.17 10.49
N LEU A 6 37.35 15.34 10.07
CA LEU A 6 37.07 14.06 9.41
C LEU A 6 36.54 13.00 10.41
N LEU A 7 36.96 13.05 11.67
CA LEU A 7 36.46 12.16 12.73
C LEU A 7 35.01 12.49 13.13
N PHE A 8 34.61 13.77 13.17
CA PHE A 8 33.22 14.16 13.43
C PHE A 8 32.25 13.79 12.29
N LEU A 9 32.72 13.80 11.04
CA LEU A 9 31.92 13.35 9.88
C LEU A 9 31.68 11.83 9.89
N LEU A 10 32.62 11.03 10.40
CA LEU A 10 32.48 9.57 10.49
C LEU A 10 31.55 9.12 11.62
N ILE A 11 31.46 9.88 12.73
CA ILE A 11 30.55 9.57 13.84
C ILE A 11 29.09 9.82 13.46
N SER A 12 28.84 10.75 12.54
CA SER A 12 27.48 11.10 12.07
C SER A 12 26.84 10.05 11.16
N LEU A 13 27.59 9.01 10.75
CA LEU A 13 27.14 7.95 9.84
C LEU A 13 26.84 6.61 10.57
N LEU A 14 27.01 6.55 11.89
CA LEU A 14 26.53 5.42 12.69
C LEU A 14 25.11 5.71 13.21
N GLU A 15 24.13 5.83 12.32
CA GLU A 15 22.78 5.42 12.71
C GLU A 15 22.82 3.91 12.89
N SER A 16 22.94 3.47 14.14
CA SER A 16 22.91 2.05 14.47
C SER A 16 21.65 1.43 13.86
N ALA A 17 21.80 0.29 13.18
CA ALA A 17 20.66 -0.48 12.69
C ALA A 17 19.63 -0.66 13.81
N PRO A 18 18.32 -0.53 13.52
CA PRO A 18 17.30 -0.60 14.56
C PRO A 18 17.34 -1.95 15.26
N SER A 19 17.22 -1.91 16.58
CA SER A 19 17.16 -3.10 17.42
C SER A 19 15.89 -3.92 17.13
N THR A 20 15.92 -5.22 17.44
CA THR A 20 14.73 -6.09 17.32
C THR A 20 13.56 -5.56 18.17
N SER A 21 13.84 -4.97 19.33
CA SER A 21 12.81 -4.34 20.19
C SER A 21 12.18 -3.11 19.55
N GLU A 22 12.97 -2.24 18.91
CA GLU A 22 12.44 -1.10 18.16
C GLU A 22 11.54 -1.57 17.01
N CYS A 23 11.96 -2.58 16.26
CA CYS A 23 11.14 -3.13 15.16
C CYS A 23 9.85 -3.80 15.64
N LYS A 24 9.85 -4.43 16.82
CA LYS A 24 8.62 -4.93 17.43
C LYS A 24 7.66 -3.80 17.81
N TYR A 25 8.20 -2.74 18.43
CA TYR A 25 7.41 -1.57 18.79
C TYR A 25 6.81 -0.88 17.56
N GLU A 26 7.60 -0.68 16.50
CA GLU A 26 7.10 -0.12 15.24
C GLU A 26 6.00 -1.01 14.61
N SER A 27 6.16 -2.34 14.61
CA SER A 27 5.13 -3.26 14.12
C SER A 27 3.81 -3.13 14.91
N PHE A 28 3.89 -3.05 16.24
CA PHE A 28 2.73 -2.82 17.09
C PHE A 28 2.07 -1.45 16.82
N LYS A 29 2.90 -0.41 16.69
CA LYS A 29 2.46 0.94 16.34
C LYS A 29 1.75 0.95 14.99
N ALA A 30 2.32 0.31 13.97
CA ALA A 30 1.74 0.17 12.65
C ALA A 30 0.35 -0.49 12.68
N LYS A 31 0.18 -1.59 13.43
CA LYS A 31 -1.15 -2.22 13.64
C LYS A 31 -2.16 -1.26 14.27
N THR A 32 -1.71 -0.43 15.20
CA THR A 32 -2.57 0.56 15.86
C THR A 32 -2.94 1.68 14.90
N CYS A 33 -1.98 2.21 14.14
CA CYS A 33 -2.21 3.26 13.16
C CYS A 33 -3.11 2.79 12.00
N LEU A 34 -3.01 1.53 11.56
CA LEU A 34 -3.86 0.99 10.49
C LEU A 34 -5.36 1.05 10.80
N LYS A 35 -5.75 1.20 12.08
CA LYS A 35 -7.16 1.41 12.47
C LYS A 35 -7.77 2.70 11.90
N PHE A 36 -6.95 3.66 11.47
CA PHE A 36 -7.44 4.85 10.76
C PHE A 36 -7.92 4.53 9.34
N ILE A 37 -7.35 3.49 8.69
CA ILE A 37 -7.73 3.02 7.36
C ILE A 37 -8.83 1.98 7.50
N THR A 38 -10.08 2.43 7.51
CA THR A 38 -11.25 1.53 7.59
C THR A 38 -11.63 0.99 6.21
N ALA A 39 -12.42 -0.08 6.16
CA ALA A 39 -12.96 -0.62 4.91
C ALA A 39 -13.77 0.41 4.09
N ASP A 40 -14.24 1.48 4.71
CA ASP A 40 -14.92 2.57 4.00
C ASP A 40 -13.95 3.53 3.28
N VAL A 41 -12.74 3.70 3.81
CA VAL A 41 -11.65 4.47 3.18
C VAL A 41 -11.19 3.79 1.89
N GLU A 42 -11.28 2.46 1.84
CA GLU A 42 -10.90 1.64 0.69
C GLU A 42 -11.95 1.59 -0.44
N LYS A 43 -13.14 2.17 -0.23
CA LYS A 43 -14.18 2.18 -1.28
C LYS A 43 -13.91 3.28 -2.30
N ILE A 44 -14.07 2.91 -3.57
CA ILE A 44 -14.04 3.88 -4.67
C ILE A 44 -15.33 4.71 -4.61
N GLY A 45 -15.19 6.00 -4.30
CA GLY A 45 -16.25 7.00 -4.32
C GLY A 45 -15.89 8.17 -5.24
N PRO A 46 -16.78 9.18 -5.35
CA PRO A 46 -16.47 10.44 -6.03
C PRO A 46 -15.24 11.13 -5.41
N LYS A 47 -14.64 12.05 -6.17
CA LYS A 47 -13.45 12.78 -5.73
C LYS A 47 -13.68 13.53 -4.42
N GLU A 48 -14.84 14.13 -4.24
CA GLU A 48 -15.20 14.88 -3.02
C GLU A 48 -15.26 13.97 -1.79
N GLU A 49 -15.72 12.73 -1.96
CA GLU A 49 -15.76 11.73 -0.90
C GLU A 49 -14.34 11.24 -0.55
N PHE A 50 -13.49 11.03 -1.57
CA PHE A 50 -12.08 10.69 -1.36
C PHE A 50 -11.35 11.83 -0.62
N ASP A 51 -11.55 13.08 -1.02
CA ASP A 51 -10.92 14.24 -0.39
C ASP A 51 -11.31 14.36 1.09
N ALA A 52 -12.57 14.08 1.44
CA ALA A 52 -13.01 14.03 2.84
C ALA A 52 -12.31 12.91 3.64
N LYS A 53 -12.03 11.76 2.99
CA LYS A 53 -11.37 10.60 3.59
C LYS A 53 -9.84 10.70 3.60
N LYS A 54 -9.24 11.59 2.80
CA LYS A 54 -7.79 11.79 2.68
C LYS A 54 -7.12 12.09 4.03
N SER A 55 -7.84 12.77 4.92
CA SER A 55 -7.42 13.00 6.30
C SER A 55 -7.08 11.71 7.05
N LYS A 56 -7.78 10.59 6.80
CA LYS A 56 -7.50 9.30 7.44
C LYS A 56 -6.19 8.67 6.99
N PHE A 57 -5.80 8.85 5.74
CA PHE A 57 -4.45 8.49 5.29
C PHE A 57 -3.38 9.35 5.97
N GLN A 58 -3.63 10.65 6.11
CA GLN A 58 -2.70 11.55 6.82
C GLN A 58 -2.61 11.21 8.31
N ASP A 59 -3.71 10.85 8.96
CA ASP A 59 -3.72 10.37 10.35
C ASP A 59 -2.87 9.10 10.49
N PHE A 60 -3.00 8.15 9.55
CA PHE A 60 -2.17 6.95 9.50
C PHE A 60 -0.68 7.28 9.31
N PHE A 61 -0.32 8.10 8.32
CA PHE A 61 1.07 8.47 8.05
C PHE A 61 1.69 9.23 9.22
N THR A 62 0.95 10.17 9.80
CA THR A 62 1.39 10.94 10.98
C THR A 62 1.56 10.01 12.19
N CYS A 63 0.60 9.13 12.44
CA CYS A 63 0.68 8.15 13.52
C CYS A 63 1.91 7.27 13.37
N LEU A 64 2.15 6.71 12.18
CA LEU A 64 3.30 5.82 11.96
C LEU A 64 4.61 6.59 12.09
N GLY A 65 4.68 7.81 11.56
CA GLY A 65 5.88 8.64 11.50
C GLY A 65 6.88 8.13 10.45
N GLU A 66 8.15 8.52 10.59
CA GLU A 66 9.23 8.02 9.76
C GLU A 66 9.78 6.69 10.33
N PRO A 67 9.52 5.54 9.69
CA PRO A 67 9.90 4.26 10.28
C PRO A 67 11.37 3.94 10.02
N LYS A 68 12.05 3.37 11.02
CA LYS A 68 13.43 2.87 10.87
C LYS A 68 13.44 1.45 10.31
N CYS A 69 12.47 0.63 10.73
CA CYS A 69 12.45 -0.78 10.36
C CYS A 69 11.92 -0.98 8.94
N GLU A 70 12.53 -1.94 8.24
CA GLU A 70 12.24 -2.15 6.82
C GLU A 70 10.78 -2.52 6.55
N HIS A 71 10.18 -3.38 7.38
CA HIS A 71 8.78 -3.79 7.24
C HIS A 71 7.80 -2.61 7.40
N SER A 72 8.05 -1.71 8.36
CA SER A 72 7.25 -0.50 8.56
C SER A 72 7.41 0.48 7.41
N ARG A 73 8.63 0.65 6.88
CA ARG A 73 8.89 1.46 5.67
C ARG A 73 8.16 0.90 4.46
N MET A 74 8.09 -0.43 4.34
CA MET A 74 7.37 -1.10 3.26
C MET A 74 5.86 -0.88 3.38
N LEU A 75 5.29 -1.02 4.59
CA LEU A 75 3.88 -0.70 4.84
C LEU A 75 3.56 0.74 4.46
N LEU A 76 4.39 1.71 4.89
CA LEU A 76 4.20 3.11 4.54
C LEU A 76 4.18 3.34 3.02
N LYS A 77 5.05 2.66 2.26
CA LYS A 77 5.08 2.73 0.80
C LYS A 77 3.85 2.10 0.15
N ILE A 78 3.38 0.96 0.67
CA ILE A 78 2.16 0.29 0.22
C ILE A 78 0.97 1.24 0.37
N GLU A 79 0.77 1.80 1.56
CA GLU A 79 -0.38 2.66 1.85
C GLU A 79 -0.35 3.97 1.06
N LYS A 80 0.84 4.56 0.82
CA LYS A 80 0.98 5.71 -0.07
C LYS A 80 0.59 5.36 -1.52
N THR A 81 1.10 4.24 -2.03
CA THR A 81 0.77 3.78 -3.38
C THR A 81 -0.73 3.47 -3.51
N TYR A 82 -1.31 2.88 -2.47
CA TYR A 82 -2.73 2.59 -2.42
C TYR A 82 -3.56 3.88 -2.44
N MET A 83 -3.21 4.87 -1.60
CA MET A 83 -3.84 6.20 -1.61
C MET A 83 -3.78 6.84 -3.00
N ASP A 84 -2.63 6.81 -3.66
CA ASP A 84 -2.46 7.38 -5.00
C ASP A 84 -3.35 6.68 -6.05
N ILE A 85 -3.49 5.35 -5.97
CA ILE A 85 -4.38 4.58 -6.85
C ILE A 85 -5.85 4.95 -6.58
N MET A 86 -6.23 5.06 -5.30
CA MET A 86 -7.60 5.41 -4.91
C MET A 86 -7.97 6.84 -5.33
N GLU A 87 -7.04 7.79 -5.21
CA GLU A 87 -7.21 9.15 -5.71
C GLU A 87 -7.49 9.13 -7.21
N ARG A 88 -6.66 8.43 -8.00
CA ARG A 88 -6.86 8.29 -9.45
C ARG A 88 -8.18 7.62 -9.80
N PHE A 89 -8.58 6.59 -9.05
CA PHE A 89 -9.86 5.91 -9.26
C PHE A 89 -11.06 6.81 -8.93
N SER A 90 -10.92 7.71 -7.94
CA SER A 90 -11.97 8.69 -7.62
C SER A 90 -12.17 9.73 -8.74
N GLU A 91 -11.10 10.09 -9.47
CA GLU A 91 -11.21 11.00 -10.61
C GLU A 91 -11.96 10.42 -11.79
N ILE A 92 -12.00 9.09 -11.90
CA ILE A 92 -12.72 8.35 -12.93
C ILE A 92 -13.90 7.57 -12.34
N HIS A 93 -14.50 8.11 -11.27
CA HIS A 93 -15.62 7.47 -10.58
C HIS A 93 -16.83 7.22 -11.49
N SER A 94 -17.06 8.04 -12.51
CA SER A 94 -18.08 7.79 -13.54
C SER A 94 -17.91 6.42 -14.23
N CYS A 95 -16.65 6.04 -14.48
CA CYS A 95 -16.24 4.77 -15.09
C CYS A 95 -16.19 3.62 -14.07
N LEU A 96 -15.51 3.81 -12.93
CA LEU A 96 -15.21 2.72 -11.98
C LEU A 96 -16.17 2.60 -10.79
N GLY A 97 -16.92 3.65 -10.50
CA GLY A 97 -17.83 3.75 -9.37
C GLY A 97 -19.05 2.84 -9.49
N ASN A 98 -20.01 2.99 -8.58
CA ASN A 98 -21.26 2.22 -8.59
C ASN A 98 -21.04 0.69 -8.68
N ARG A 99 -19.98 0.20 -8.02
CA ARG A 99 -19.52 -1.20 -8.01
C ARG A 99 -19.03 -1.74 -9.36
N THR A 100 -18.80 -0.91 -10.37
CA THR A 100 -18.27 -1.35 -11.68
C THR A 100 -16.90 -2.02 -11.50
N TYR A 101 -15.96 -1.36 -10.81
CA TYR A 101 -14.65 -1.94 -10.52
C TYR A 101 -14.77 -3.27 -9.76
N GLU A 102 -15.59 -3.32 -8.72
CA GLU A 102 -15.81 -4.53 -7.90
C GLU A 102 -16.38 -5.69 -8.72
N ARG A 103 -17.29 -5.41 -9.66
CA ARG A 103 -17.88 -6.40 -10.56
C ARG A 103 -16.85 -6.98 -11.52
N HIS A 104 -16.00 -6.13 -12.09
CA HIS A 104 -14.91 -6.55 -12.97
C HIS A 104 -13.86 -7.35 -12.19
N LYS A 105 -13.48 -6.89 -11.00
CA LYS A 105 -12.58 -7.60 -10.07
C LYS A 105 -13.13 -8.98 -9.72
N HIS A 106 -14.42 -9.08 -9.38
CA HIS A 106 -15.07 -10.35 -9.10
C HIS A 106 -15.06 -11.27 -10.33
N THR A 107 -15.34 -10.74 -11.51
CA THR A 107 -15.29 -11.50 -12.77
C THR A 107 -13.89 -12.07 -13.02
N CYS A 108 -12.84 -11.25 -12.92
CA CYS A 108 -11.46 -11.69 -13.11
C CYS A 108 -11.03 -12.73 -12.06
N ASN A 109 -11.34 -12.52 -10.78
CA ASN A 109 -10.96 -13.46 -9.72
C ASN A 109 -11.67 -14.82 -9.84
N TYR A 110 -12.99 -14.81 -10.04
CA TYR A 110 -13.80 -16.02 -9.85
C TYR A 110 -14.25 -16.66 -11.15
N LYS A 111 -14.60 -15.88 -12.18
CA LYS A 111 -15.04 -16.45 -13.47
C LYS A 111 -13.85 -16.85 -14.32
N GLU A 112 -12.84 -15.97 -14.39
CA GLU A 112 -11.60 -16.23 -15.14
C GLU A 112 -10.55 -17.00 -14.30
N LYS A 113 -10.87 -17.30 -13.02
CA LYS A 113 -10.04 -18.05 -12.07
C LYS A 113 -8.66 -17.42 -11.79
N LEU A 114 -8.53 -16.10 -11.93
CA LEU A 114 -7.30 -15.35 -11.68
C LEU A 114 -7.21 -14.94 -10.20
N LEU A 115 -7.19 -15.92 -9.30
CA LEU A 115 -7.18 -15.70 -7.84
C LEU A 115 -5.89 -15.00 -7.36
N ASN A 116 -4.78 -15.21 -8.08
CA ASN A 116 -3.51 -14.59 -7.74
C ASN A 116 -3.43 -13.19 -8.37
N ARG A 117 -3.66 -12.15 -7.56
CA ARG A 117 -3.56 -10.74 -8.00
C ARG A 117 -2.17 -10.33 -8.48
N LYS A 118 -1.13 -11.12 -8.18
CA LYS A 118 0.23 -10.91 -8.69
C LYS A 118 0.40 -11.38 -10.13
N ASP A 119 -0.49 -12.26 -10.61
CA ASP A 119 -0.44 -12.74 -11.99
C ASP A 119 -0.71 -11.55 -12.93
N PRO A 120 0.19 -11.23 -13.87
CA PRO A 120 -0.05 -10.20 -14.87
C PRO A 120 -1.40 -10.34 -15.58
N LYS A 121 -1.88 -11.57 -15.76
CA LYS A 121 -3.19 -11.88 -16.34
C LYS A 121 -4.34 -11.23 -15.59
N PHE A 122 -4.23 -11.06 -14.26
CA PHE A 122 -5.26 -10.37 -13.48
C PHE A 122 -5.37 -8.91 -13.91
N ALA A 123 -4.24 -8.22 -14.08
CA ALA A 123 -4.24 -6.83 -14.53
C ALA A 123 -4.73 -6.71 -15.98
N GLU A 124 -4.31 -7.63 -16.85
CA GLU A 124 -4.78 -7.72 -18.24
C GLU A 124 -6.31 -7.91 -18.30
N CYS A 125 -6.86 -8.83 -17.51
CA CYS A 125 -8.30 -9.03 -17.42
C CYS A 125 -9.03 -7.76 -16.97
N MET A 126 -8.54 -7.08 -15.94
CA MET A 126 -9.14 -5.84 -15.45
C MET A 126 -9.13 -4.75 -16.53
N ILE A 127 -8.01 -4.58 -17.25
CA ILE A 127 -7.88 -3.66 -18.38
C ILE A 127 -8.88 -4.01 -19.48
N GLU A 128 -8.99 -5.28 -19.86
CA GLU A 128 -9.92 -5.71 -20.89
C GLU A 128 -11.39 -5.43 -20.51
N LYS A 129 -11.80 -5.78 -19.28
CA LYS A 129 -13.19 -5.61 -18.85
C LYS A 129 -13.56 -4.13 -18.73
N VAL A 130 -12.67 -3.29 -18.18
CA VAL A 130 -12.91 -1.84 -18.08
C VAL A 130 -12.90 -1.18 -19.46
N GLY A 131 -12.02 -1.59 -20.37
CA GLY A 131 -11.98 -1.05 -21.73
C GLY A 131 -13.20 -1.38 -22.60
N LYS A 132 -14.01 -2.37 -22.19
CA LYS A 132 -15.29 -2.73 -22.81
C LYS A 132 -16.50 -2.15 -22.09
N ASP A 133 -16.31 -1.44 -20.97
CA ASP A 133 -17.42 -0.87 -20.19
C ASP A 133 -17.91 0.43 -20.82
N GLU A 134 -19.17 0.46 -21.22
CA GLU A 134 -19.79 1.60 -21.93
C GLU A 134 -19.76 2.91 -21.11
N LYS A 135 -19.58 2.82 -19.78
CA LYS A 135 -19.50 4.01 -18.92
C LYS A 135 -18.13 4.69 -18.95
N CYS A 136 -17.11 4.02 -19.48
CA CYS A 136 -15.74 4.51 -19.47
C CYS A 136 -15.45 5.25 -20.77
N SER A 137 -15.15 6.55 -20.67
CA SER A 137 -14.59 7.27 -21.81
C SER A 137 -13.18 6.76 -22.14
N SER A 138 -12.69 7.02 -23.36
CA SER A 138 -11.32 6.68 -23.72
C SER A 138 -10.30 7.34 -22.78
N ALA A 139 -10.57 8.57 -22.33
CA ALA A 139 -9.70 9.27 -21.38
C ALA A 139 -9.68 8.61 -20.00
N ASP A 140 -10.84 8.19 -19.49
CA ASP A 140 -10.94 7.47 -18.22
C ASP A 140 -10.23 6.12 -18.28
N PHE A 141 -10.36 5.42 -19.42
CA PHE A 141 -9.70 4.15 -19.65
C PHE A 141 -8.17 4.28 -19.68
N GLU A 142 -7.62 5.32 -20.31
CA GLU A 142 -6.17 5.57 -20.26
C GLU A 142 -5.69 5.81 -18.82
N LYS A 143 -6.40 6.64 -18.04
CA LYS A 143 -6.09 6.86 -16.61
C LYS A 143 -6.15 5.56 -15.81
N PHE A 144 -7.13 4.70 -16.09
CA PHE A 144 -7.23 3.38 -15.47
C PHE A 144 -6.01 2.51 -15.79
N LYS A 145 -5.61 2.42 -17.06
CA LYS A 145 -4.43 1.65 -17.48
C LYS A 145 -3.16 2.13 -16.78
N GLU A 146 -2.94 3.44 -16.70
CA GLU A 146 -1.78 3.99 -15.99
C GLU A 146 -1.79 3.63 -14.49
N SER A 147 -2.97 3.61 -13.87
CA SER A 147 -3.11 3.20 -12.47
C SER A 147 -2.85 1.70 -12.29
N MET A 148 -3.28 0.86 -13.24
CA MET A 148 -3.06 -0.59 -13.23
C MET A 148 -1.57 -0.97 -13.35
N LYS A 149 -0.72 -0.11 -13.94
CA LYS A 149 0.74 -0.34 -13.97
C LYS A 149 1.39 -0.31 -12.59
N LEU A 150 0.77 0.37 -11.61
CA LEU A 150 1.28 0.44 -10.23
C LEU A 150 0.96 -0.83 -9.41
N MET A 151 -0.12 -1.52 -9.77
CA MET A 151 -0.67 -2.66 -9.00
C MET A 151 0.33 -3.83 -8.85
N PRO A 152 1.05 -4.30 -9.90
CA PRO A 152 2.01 -5.38 -9.73
C PRO A 152 3.17 -5.06 -8.77
N GLY A 153 3.60 -3.80 -8.73
CA GLY A 153 4.61 -3.33 -7.77
C GLY A 153 4.06 -3.37 -6.34
N MET A 154 2.85 -2.83 -6.15
CA MET A 154 2.17 -2.83 -4.86
C MET A 154 1.91 -4.25 -4.33
N PHE A 155 1.42 -5.18 -5.16
CA PHE A 155 1.16 -6.55 -4.74
C PHE A 155 2.41 -7.34 -4.37
N ARG A 156 3.56 -7.04 -5.00
CA ARG A 156 4.85 -7.59 -4.57
C ARG A 156 5.21 -7.06 -3.19
N MET A 157 5.17 -5.74 -2.98
CA MET A 157 5.42 -5.16 -1.67
C MET A 157 4.50 -5.72 -0.58
N MET A 158 3.20 -5.91 -0.85
CA MET A 158 2.27 -6.49 0.13
C MET A 158 2.65 -7.93 0.50
N SER A 159 3.17 -8.71 -0.44
CA SER A 159 3.65 -10.06 -0.16
C SER A 159 4.87 -10.04 0.74
N ASP A 160 5.86 -9.24 0.37
CA ASP A 160 7.13 -9.14 1.09
C ASP A 160 6.88 -8.60 2.50
N TYR A 161 5.95 -7.65 2.65
CA TYR A 161 5.51 -7.14 3.94
C TYR A 161 4.89 -8.25 4.81
N LYS A 162 4.02 -9.09 4.23
CA LYS A 162 3.39 -10.19 4.95
C LYS A 162 4.43 -11.19 5.45
N GLU A 163 5.36 -11.60 4.59
CA GLU A 163 6.44 -12.54 4.94
C GLU A 163 7.29 -12.00 6.09
N LYS A 164 7.77 -10.75 5.97
CA LYS A 164 8.59 -10.11 7.02
C LYS A 164 7.85 -9.91 8.33
N ARG A 165 6.57 -9.56 8.28
CA ARG A 165 5.75 -9.42 9.49
C ARG A 165 5.62 -10.76 10.21
N ASP A 166 5.32 -11.82 9.47
CA ASP A 166 5.14 -13.17 10.03
C ASP A 166 6.47 -13.71 10.63
N GLU A 167 7.64 -13.35 10.07
CA GLU A 167 8.95 -13.63 10.68
C GLU A 167 9.16 -12.92 12.01
N ILE A 168 8.80 -11.63 12.10
CA ILE A 168 8.92 -10.83 13.32
C ILE A 168 8.05 -11.40 14.44
N GLU A 169 6.84 -11.85 14.11
CA GLU A 169 5.92 -12.47 15.07
C GLU A 169 6.46 -13.82 15.60
N LYS A 170 7.02 -14.66 14.72
CA LYS A 170 7.68 -15.92 15.15
C LYS A 170 8.88 -15.69 16.07
N MET A 171 9.62 -14.59 15.88
CA MET A 171 10.73 -14.21 16.76
C MET A 171 10.28 -13.63 18.11
N SER A 172 9.03 -13.20 18.27
CA SER A 172 8.49 -12.83 19.58
C SER A 172 8.13 -14.04 20.42
N ASP A 173 7.54 -15.08 19.82
CA ASP A 173 7.02 -16.21 20.58
C ASP A 173 8.18 -17.04 21.19
N LYS A 174 9.25 -17.28 20.43
CA LYS A 174 10.43 -18.02 20.91
C LYS A 174 11.20 -17.37 22.07
N LYS A 175 10.98 -16.08 22.35
CA LYS A 175 11.66 -15.38 23.46
C LYS A 175 10.89 -15.46 24.78
N ASN A 176 9.64 -15.91 24.76
CA ASN A 176 8.80 -16.04 25.95
C ASN A 176 8.81 -17.47 26.55
N ASP A 177 9.46 -18.43 25.86
CA ASP A 177 9.56 -19.83 26.27
C ASP A 177 10.88 -20.17 27.01
N ASN A 178 11.72 -19.15 27.29
CA ASN A 178 12.97 -19.26 28.07
C ASN A 178 12.95 -18.28 29.25
#